data_AF-A0A7K1FKZ9-F1
#
_entry.id   AF-A0A7K1FKZ9-F1
#
_cell.length_a   1.000
_cell.length_b   1.000
_cell.length_c   1.000
_cell.angle_alpha   90.00
_cell.angle_beta   90.00
_cell.angle_gamma   90.00
#
_symmetry.space_group_name_H-M   'P 1'
#
loop_
_entity.id
_entity.type
_entity.pdbx_description
1 polymer ?
#
loop_
_entity_poly.entity_id
_entity_poly.type
_entity_poly.pdbx_seq_one_letter_code
_entity_poly.pdbx_strand_id
1 'polypeptide(L)'
;MIWLVWRQHRRQALFAVLGLLALAAFVVPSGLGMRRSYDDLGLGCIQAAGDGDLPGTCLDAIRTFTSQYSIEGSLSILLMFVPMLIGIFWGAPLVARELEHGTHRLVWTQGVSRRQWAVAKFGLVGGFTLLVALVFGFGVSWWMAPLNTAGIPRFDVFNFDVGGLAPVGYTLFALALGIVGGSLWRKVLPAMAASLVVFIGVRVAVTAFARPHFAAPVERGTSVEVLDTGVDPLAGDWVQGMEVRAADGSLLMDHASTVCNPGADDCGSMTGAVNWVMYQPGDRYWMFQLIETGIYVALAGVLLWFAFRRVRQLA
;
A
#
# COMPACT_ATOMS: atom_id res chain seq x y z
N MET A 1 9.22 -33.95 5.61
CA MET A 1 8.71 -32.66 6.15
C MET A 1 7.98 -31.82 5.12
N ILE A 2 8.58 -31.49 3.97
CA ILE A 2 7.95 -30.67 2.91
C ILE A 2 6.57 -31.21 2.49
N TRP A 3 6.47 -32.53 2.25
CA TRP A 3 5.21 -33.18 1.89
C TRP A 3 4.10 -33.08 2.96
N LEU A 4 4.47 -33.14 4.25
CA LEU A 4 3.52 -33.01 5.36
C LEU A 4 3.00 -31.58 5.48
N VAL A 5 3.90 -30.59 5.41
CA VAL A 5 3.55 -29.16 5.37
C VAL A 5 2.63 -28.90 4.18
N TRP A 6 2.96 -29.41 2.99
CA TRP A 6 2.09 -29.31 1.83
C TRP A 6 0.70 -29.90 2.07
N ARG A 7 0.58 -31.14 2.58
CA ARG A 7 -0.72 -31.75 2.86
C ARG A 7 -1.56 -30.97 3.87
N GLN A 8 -0.93 -30.36 4.87
CA GLN A 8 -1.60 -29.57 5.89
C GLN A 8 -2.10 -28.22 5.34
N HIS A 9 -1.31 -27.59 4.46
CA HIS A 9 -1.56 -26.25 3.94
C HIS A 9 -2.22 -26.22 2.55
N ARG A 10 -2.42 -27.35 1.88
CA ARG A 10 -3.01 -27.43 0.52
C ARG A 10 -4.35 -26.70 0.37
N ARG A 11 -5.20 -26.69 1.41
CA ARG A 11 -6.49 -25.96 1.36
C ARG A 11 -6.28 -24.44 1.41
N GLN A 12 -5.34 -23.96 2.23
CA GLN A 12 -4.98 -22.55 2.26
C GLN A 12 -4.35 -22.13 0.93
N ALA A 13 -3.46 -22.95 0.36
CA ALA A 13 -2.89 -22.72 -0.96
C ALA A 13 -3.98 -22.70 -2.05
N LEU A 14 -4.95 -23.62 -2.02
CA LEU A 14 -6.08 -23.62 -2.94
C LEU A 14 -6.91 -22.34 -2.83
N PHE A 15 -7.29 -21.92 -1.63
CA PHE A 15 -8.05 -20.68 -1.43
C PHE A 15 -7.25 -19.44 -1.85
N ALA A 16 -5.93 -19.44 -1.63
CA ALA A 16 -5.03 -18.39 -2.11
C ALA A 16 -5.05 -18.28 -3.62
N VAL A 17 -4.90 -19.41 -4.31
CA VAL A 17 -4.91 -19.49 -5.77
C VAL A 17 -6.27 -19.09 -6.31
N LEU A 18 -7.37 -19.57 -5.73
CA LEU A 18 -8.72 -19.17 -6.12
C LEU A 18 -8.97 -17.67 -5.92
N GLY A 19 -8.49 -17.10 -4.80
CA GLY A 19 -8.56 -15.67 -4.54
C GLY A 19 -7.76 -14.85 -5.55
N LEU A 20 -6.53 -15.28 -5.87
CA LEU A 20 -5.70 -14.65 -6.91
C LEU A 20 -6.32 -14.77 -8.30
N LEU A 21 -6.93 -15.91 -8.64
CA LEU A 21 -7.63 -16.11 -9.90
C LEU A 21 -8.88 -15.23 -9.99
N ALA A 22 -9.64 -15.11 -8.91
CA ALA A 22 -10.79 -14.21 -8.85
C ALA A 22 -10.37 -12.74 -9.00
N LEU A 23 -9.29 -12.35 -8.30
CA LEU A 23 -8.72 -11.02 -8.45
C LEU A 23 -8.23 -10.78 -9.89
N ALA A 24 -7.52 -11.75 -10.49
CA ALA A 24 -7.05 -11.64 -11.87
C ALA A 24 -8.20 -11.58 -12.88
N ALA A 25 -9.28 -12.34 -12.67
CA ALA A 25 -10.48 -12.30 -13.50
C ALA A 25 -11.17 -10.94 -13.49
N PHE A 26 -10.97 -10.14 -12.43
CA PHE A 26 -11.44 -8.75 -12.38
C PHE A 26 -10.39 -7.77 -12.91
N VAL A 27 -9.16 -7.84 -12.40
CA VAL A 27 -8.05 -6.91 -12.67
C VAL A 27 -7.59 -6.95 -14.12
N VAL A 28 -7.50 -8.13 -14.74
CA VAL A 28 -6.98 -8.25 -16.11
C VAL A 28 -7.97 -7.68 -17.13
N PRO A 29 -9.27 -8.03 -17.14
CA PRO A 29 -10.21 -7.47 -18.11
C PRO A 29 -10.45 -5.97 -17.91
N SER A 30 -10.66 -5.52 -16.67
CA SER A 30 -10.83 -4.08 -16.36
C SER A 30 -9.56 -3.31 -16.70
N GLY A 31 -8.40 -3.87 -16.37
CA GLY A 31 -7.10 -3.35 -16.74
C GLY A 31 -6.97 -3.17 -18.24
N LEU A 32 -7.20 -4.21 -19.04
CA LEU A 32 -7.12 -4.11 -20.51
C LEU A 32 -8.17 -3.17 -21.09
N GLY A 33 -9.35 -3.09 -20.46
CA GLY A 33 -10.39 -2.12 -20.80
C GLY A 33 -9.91 -0.69 -20.61
N MET A 34 -9.32 -0.39 -19.46
CA MET A 34 -8.73 0.94 -19.19
C MET A 34 -7.68 1.33 -20.21
N ARG A 35 -6.80 0.41 -20.65
CA ARG A 35 -5.80 0.77 -21.69
C ARG A 35 -6.46 1.06 -23.03
N ARG A 36 -7.44 0.26 -23.43
CA ARG A 36 -8.20 0.51 -24.67
C ARG A 36 -8.90 1.87 -24.62
N SER A 37 -9.62 2.16 -23.54
CA SER A 37 -10.27 3.47 -23.38
C SER A 37 -9.27 4.63 -23.25
N TYR A 38 -8.08 4.39 -22.68
CA TYR A 38 -6.99 5.36 -22.64
C TYR A 38 -6.52 5.74 -24.05
N ASP A 39 -6.37 4.74 -24.92
CA ASP A 39 -5.98 4.93 -26.32
C ASP A 39 -7.13 5.55 -27.14
N ASP A 40 -8.36 5.06 -26.98
CA ASP A 40 -9.56 5.53 -27.69
C ASP A 40 -9.89 7.00 -27.39
N LEU A 41 -9.67 7.44 -26.14
CA LEU A 41 -9.84 8.83 -25.71
C LEU A 41 -8.65 9.73 -26.08
N GLY A 42 -7.57 9.16 -26.62
CA GLY A 42 -6.39 9.92 -27.04
C GLY A 42 -5.56 10.47 -25.89
N LEU A 43 -5.52 9.80 -24.72
CA LEU A 43 -4.77 10.25 -23.54
C LEU A 43 -3.24 10.21 -23.68
N GLY A 44 -2.73 9.90 -24.89
CA GLY A 44 -1.34 10.18 -25.26
C GLY A 44 -0.98 11.68 -25.21
N CYS A 45 -1.98 12.57 -25.21
CA CYS A 45 -1.79 14.01 -25.03
C CYS A 45 -1.07 14.38 -23.71
N ILE A 46 -1.21 13.56 -22.66
CA ILE A 46 -0.53 13.77 -21.37
C ILE A 46 0.98 13.68 -21.54
N GLN A 47 1.46 12.66 -22.26
CA GLN A 47 2.90 12.50 -22.52
C GLN A 47 3.43 13.55 -23.50
N ALA A 48 2.59 13.99 -24.45
CA ALA A 48 2.96 15.00 -25.42
C ALA A 48 3.08 16.41 -24.83
N ALA A 49 2.27 16.73 -23.81
CA ALA A 49 2.31 18.02 -23.12
C ALA A 49 3.57 18.19 -22.25
N GLY A 50 4.05 17.10 -21.62
CA GLY A 50 5.19 17.17 -20.70
C GLY A 50 4.88 18.11 -19.54
N ASP A 51 5.77 19.08 -19.29
CA ASP A 51 5.59 20.13 -18.27
C ASP A 51 4.78 21.34 -18.79
N GLY A 52 4.25 21.28 -20.02
CA GLY A 52 3.48 22.36 -20.65
C GLY A 52 1.97 22.26 -20.42
N ASP A 53 1.26 23.32 -20.79
CA ASP A 53 -0.20 23.37 -20.65
C ASP A 53 -0.91 22.30 -21.48
N LEU A 54 -1.84 21.60 -20.85
CA LEU A 54 -2.66 20.60 -21.53
C LEU A 54 -3.74 21.27 -22.38
N PRO A 55 -3.96 20.83 -23.63
CA PRO A 55 -5.11 21.26 -24.40
C PRO A 55 -6.42 20.97 -23.65
N GLY A 56 -7.41 21.87 -23.73
CA GLY A 56 -8.70 21.68 -23.06
C GLY A 56 -9.39 20.35 -23.43
N THR A 57 -9.25 19.91 -24.68
CA THR A 57 -9.74 18.61 -25.14
C THR A 57 -9.08 17.43 -24.41
N CYS A 58 -7.81 17.54 -24.02
CA CYS A 58 -7.10 16.53 -23.24
C CYS A 58 -7.64 16.50 -21.81
N LEU A 59 -7.88 17.67 -21.19
CA LEU A 59 -8.48 17.76 -19.86
C LEU A 59 -9.89 17.13 -19.83
N ASP A 60 -10.70 17.36 -20.85
CA ASP A 60 -12.02 16.75 -20.97
C ASP A 60 -11.94 15.22 -21.14
N ALA A 61 -10.98 14.73 -21.92
CA ALA A 61 -10.71 13.31 -22.07
C ALA A 61 -10.27 12.67 -20.74
N ILE A 62 -9.39 13.33 -19.98
CA ILE A 62 -8.95 12.89 -18.65
C ILE A 62 -10.16 12.78 -17.72
N ARG A 63 -10.99 13.83 -17.63
CA ARG A 63 -12.19 13.84 -16.78
C ARG A 63 -13.16 12.73 -17.15
N THR A 64 -13.38 12.51 -18.43
CA THR A 64 -14.24 11.43 -18.94
C THR A 64 -13.70 10.07 -18.52
N PHE A 65 -12.40 9.84 -18.71
CA PHE A 65 -11.73 8.60 -18.32
C PHE A 65 -11.79 8.35 -16.81
N THR A 66 -11.41 9.33 -16.00
CA THR A 66 -11.42 9.19 -14.54
C THR A 66 -12.83 9.02 -13.98
N SER A 67 -13.83 9.66 -14.60
CA SER A 67 -15.24 9.48 -14.23
C SER A 67 -15.71 8.06 -14.56
N GLN A 68 -15.36 7.55 -15.74
CA GLN A 68 -15.74 6.21 -16.19
C GLN A 68 -15.18 5.11 -15.28
N TYR A 69 -13.94 5.28 -14.78
CA TYR A 69 -13.24 4.30 -13.95
C TYR A 69 -13.13 4.68 -12.46
N SER A 70 -13.99 5.58 -12.01
CA SER A 70 -14.00 6.08 -10.63
C SER A 70 -14.28 4.98 -9.59
N ILE A 71 -15.09 3.98 -9.97
CA ILE A 71 -15.41 2.83 -9.12
C ILE A 71 -14.16 1.97 -8.93
N GLU A 72 -13.44 1.66 -10.01
CA GLU A 72 -12.20 0.89 -9.97
C GLU A 72 -11.14 1.56 -9.09
N GLY A 73 -10.99 2.89 -9.22
CA GLY A 73 -10.15 3.68 -8.34
C GLY A 73 -10.56 3.55 -6.87
N SER A 74 -11.86 3.61 -6.57
CA SER A 74 -12.39 3.47 -5.21
C SER A 74 -12.25 2.05 -4.64
N LEU A 75 -12.37 1.03 -5.48
CA LEU A 75 -12.23 -0.38 -5.09
C LEU A 75 -10.81 -0.72 -4.60
N SER A 76 -9.80 0.06 -5.01
CA SER A 76 -8.43 -0.11 -4.54
C SER A 76 -8.31 -0.05 -3.01
N ILE A 77 -9.15 0.73 -2.33
CA ILE A 77 -9.17 0.85 -0.87
C ILE A 77 -9.45 -0.50 -0.20
N LEU A 78 -10.31 -1.34 -0.78
CA LEU A 78 -10.59 -2.67 -0.24
C LEU A 78 -9.37 -3.60 -0.36
N LEU A 79 -8.51 -3.38 -1.35
CA LEU A 79 -7.30 -4.19 -1.55
C LEU A 79 -6.25 -3.95 -0.47
N MET A 80 -6.30 -2.83 0.25
CA MET A 80 -5.41 -2.54 1.39
C MET A 80 -5.52 -3.58 2.51
N PHE A 81 -6.68 -4.22 2.66
CA PHE A 81 -6.89 -5.26 3.67
C PHE A 81 -6.35 -6.63 3.26
N VAL A 82 -6.05 -6.86 1.97
CA VAL A 82 -5.58 -8.16 1.48
C VAL A 82 -4.27 -8.59 2.14
N PRO A 83 -3.22 -7.75 2.22
CA PRO A 83 -1.99 -8.10 2.93
C PRO A 83 -2.20 -8.58 4.37
N MET A 84 -3.08 -7.87 5.08
CA MET A 84 -3.44 -8.14 6.46
C MET A 84 -4.17 -9.49 6.60
N LEU A 85 -5.17 -9.74 5.74
CA LEU A 85 -5.93 -10.99 5.75
C LEU A 85 -5.03 -12.19 5.47
N ILE A 86 -4.13 -12.10 4.49
CA ILE A 86 -3.18 -13.17 4.18
C ILE A 86 -2.33 -13.48 5.43
N GLY A 87 -1.74 -12.46 6.06
CA GLY A 87 -0.88 -12.67 7.23
C GLY A 87 -1.59 -13.28 8.43
N ILE A 88 -2.79 -12.80 8.77
CA ILE A 88 -3.55 -13.28 9.93
C ILE A 88 -4.04 -14.72 9.73
N PHE A 89 -4.63 -15.03 8.57
CA PHE A 89 -5.21 -16.36 8.31
C PHE A 89 -4.16 -17.43 8.01
N TRP A 90 -2.96 -17.05 7.57
CA TRP A 90 -1.90 -18.02 7.28
C TRP A 90 -0.91 -18.13 8.43
N GLY A 91 -0.55 -17.00 9.04
CA GLY A 91 0.45 -16.93 10.11
C GLY A 91 -0.05 -17.45 11.45
N ALA A 92 -1.21 -16.98 11.93
CA ALA A 92 -1.69 -17.34 13.26
C ALA A 92 -2.02 -18.84 13.41
N PRO A 93 -2.76 -19.45 12.46
CA PRO A 93 -3.04 -20.89 12.52
C PRO A 93 -1.79 -21.76 12.27
N LEU A 94 -0.68 -21.20 11.77
CA LEU A 94 0.52 -21.97 11.43
C LEU A 94 1.10 -22.69 12.65
N VAL A 95 1.09 -22.01 13.79
CA VAL A 95 1.62 -22.51 15.06
C VAL A 95 0.48 -22.81 16.03
N ALA A 96 -0.48 -21.90 16.19
CA ALA A 96 -1.54 -22.06 17.20
C ALA A 96 -2.36 -23.33 17.01
N ARG A 97 -2.72 -23.70 15.76
CA ARG A 97 -3.52 -24.91 15.50
C ARG A 97 -2.82 -26.19 15.93
N GLU A 98 -1.49 -26.25 15.86
CA GLU A 98 -0.74 -27.43 16.30
C GLU A 98 -0.51 -27.47 17.80
N LEU A 99 -0.43 -26.30 18.44
CA LEU A 99 -0.41 -26.21 19.90
C LEU A 99 -1.77 -26.58 20.48
N GLU A 100 -2.85 -26.12 19.85
CA GLU A 100 -4.23 -26.39 20.27
C GLU A 100 -4.61 -27.87 20.13
N HIS A 101 -4.22 -28.52 19.03
CA HIS A 101 -4.49 -29.95 18.82
C HIS A 101 -3.39 -30.89 19.37
N GLY A 102 -2.33 -30.36 19.98
CA GLY A 102 -1.24 -31.17 20.55
C GLY A 102 -0.40 -31.96 19.53
N THR A 103 -0.59 -31.73 18.23
CA THR A 103 0.08 -32.50 17.16
C THR A 103 1.59 -32.33 17.15
N HIS A 104 2.10 -31.21 17.67
CA HIS A 104 3.54 -30.95 17.81
C HIS A 104 4.27 -32.06 18.61
N ARG A 105 3.61 -32.67 19.60
CA ARG A 105 4.19 -33.75 20.43
C ARG A 105 4.48 -35.01 19.62
N LEU A 106 3.58 -35.37 18.70
CA LEU A 106 3.75 -36.55 17.84
C LEU A 106 4.82 -36.32 16.76
N VAL A 107 4.90 -35.10 16.21
CA VAL A 107 5.89 -34.78 15.18
C VAL A 107 7.31 -34.76 15.75
N TRP A 108 7.48 -34.24 16.98
CA TRP A 108 8.80 -34.15 17.61
C TRP A 108 9.33 -35.47 18.15
N THR A 109 8.48 -36.49 18.34
CA THR A 109 8.94 -37.84 18.71
C THR A 109 9.39 -38.67 17.50
N GLN A 110 9.00 -38.30 16.28
CA GLN A 110 9.36 -39.00 15.04
C GLN A 110 10.72 -38.58 14.45
N GLY A 111 11.68 -38.16 15.29
CA GLY A 111 13.05 -37.85 14.89
C GLY A 111 13.26 -36.50 14.19
N VAL A 112 12.21 -35.67 14.06
CA VAL A 112 12.32 -34.32 13.47
C VAL A 112 12.69 -33.31 14.56
N SER A 113 13.85 -32.66 14.42
CA SER A 113 14.25 -31.61 15.34
C SER A 113 13.33 -30.38 15.25
N ARG A 114 13.10 -29.70 16.39
CA ARG A 114 12.30 -28.45 16.46
C ARG A 114 12.80 -27.38 15.48
N ARG A 115 14.12 -27.32 15.26
CA ARG A 115 14.76 -26.37 14.33
C ARG A 115 14.41 -26.68 12.87
N GLN A 116 14.58 -27.93 12.44
CA GLN A 116 14.25 -28.35 11.08
C GLN A 116 12.75 -28.20 10.80
N TRP A 117 11.91 -28.49 11.80
CA TRP A 117 10.47 -28.25 11.71
C TRP A 117 10.15 -26.78 11.46
N ALA A 118 10.69 -25.87 12.28
CA ALA A 118 10.40 -24.44 12.16
C ALA A 118 10.96 -23.84 10.85
N VAL A 119 12.20 -24.18 10.47
CA VAL A 119 12.81 -23.69 9.22
C VAL A 119 12.02 -24.15 8.00
N ALA A 120 11.67 -25.43 7.93
CA ALA A 120 10.89 -25.94 6.80
C ALA A 120 9.51 -25.29 6.72
N LYS A 121 8.84 -25.12 7.86
CA LYS A 121 7.46 -24.60 7.90
C LYS A 121 7.42 -23.09 7.62
N PHE A 122 8.24 -22.31 8.31
CA PHE A 122 8.30 -20.86 8.11
C PHE A 122 8.89 -20.52 6.74
N GLY A 123 9.87 -21.27 6.25
CA GLY A 123 10.45 -21.08 4.93
C GLY A 123 9.46 -21.34 3.80
N LEU A 124 8.72 -22.46 3.83
CA LEU A 124 7.75 -22.78 2.78
C LEU A 124 6.56 -21.81 2.77
N VAL A 125 5.97 -21.54 3.94
CA VAL A 125 4.83 -20.61 4.02
C VAL A 125 5.27 -19.18 3.74
N GLY A 126 6.40 -18.74 4.30
CA GLY A 126 6.97 -17.42 4.03
C GLY A 126 7.33 -17.21 2.56
N GLY A 127 7.96 -18.20 1.91
CA GLY A 127 8.26 -18.16 0.49
C GLY A 127 7.02 -18.10 -0.39
N PHE A 128 5.98 -18.88 -0.06
CA PHE A 128 4.71 -18.81 -0.77
C PHE A 128 3.99 -17.46 -0.57
N THR A 129 3.96 -16.94 0.67
CA THR A 129 3.41 -15.61 0.97
C THR A 129 4.15 -14.51 0.22
N LEU A 130 5.48 -14.57 0.15
CA LEU A 130 6.30 -13.62 -0.61
C LEU A 130 5.89 -13.61 -2.09
N LEU A 131 5.77 -14.79 -2.72
CA LEU A 131 5.36 -14.90 -4.12
C LEU A 131 3.96 -14.33 -4.35
N VAL A 132 3.00 -14.67 -3.49
CA VAL A 132 1.63 -14.16 -3.58
C VAL A 132 1.59 -12.64 -3.41
N ALA A 133 2.36 -12.10 -2.48
CA ALA A 133 2.43 -10.66 -2.24
C ALA A 133 3.09 -9.90 -3.40
N LEU A 134 4.12 -10.47 -4.03
CA LEU A 134 4.75 -9.91 -5.23
C LEU A 134 3.76 -9.87 -6.41
N VAL A 135 3.08 -10.99 -6.68
CA VAL A 135 2.06 -11.06 -7.74
C VAL A 135 0.94 -10.05 -7.49
N PHE A 136 0.49 -9.94 -6.23
CA PHE A 136 -0.52 -8.97 -5.83
C PHE A 136 -0.05 -7.52 -6.03
N GLY A 137 1.07 -7.12 -5.42
CA GLY A 137 1.55 -5.73 -5.45
C GLY A 137 1.88 -5.24 -6.86
N PHE A 138 2.59 -6.05 -7.65
CA PHE A 138 2.89 -5.71 -9.04
C PHE A 138 1.66 -5.82 -9.96
N GLY A 139 0.77 -6.77 -9.71
CA GLY A 139 -0.49 -6.90 -10.45
C GLY A 139 -1.41 -5.68 -10.26
N VAL A 140 -1.54 -5.19 -9.03
CA VAL A 140 -2.30 -3.96 -8.72
C VAL A 140 -1.59 -2.72 -9.27
N SER A 141 -0.25 -2.66 -9.19
CA SER A 141 0.52 -1.56 -9.79
C SER A 141 0.32 -1.47 -11.30
N TRP A 142 0.34 -2.64 -11.96
CA TRP A 142 0.02 -2.73 -13.37
C TRP A 142 -1.41 -2.23 -13.57
N TRP A 143 -2.40 -2.80 -12.88
CA TRP A 143 -3.82 -2.44 -13.03
C TRP A 143 -4.07 -0.93 -12.94
N MET A 144 -3.50 -0.27 -11.94
CA MET A 144 -3.69 1.16 -11.68
C MET A 144 -2.87 2.09 -12.59
N ALA A 145 -1.92 1.57 -13.38
CA ALA A 145 -1.02 2.41 -14.17
C ALA A 145 -1.73 3.45 -15.07
N PRO A 146 -2.82 3.11 -15.81
CA PRO A 146 -3.54 4.10 -16.64
C PRO A 146 -4.24 5.19 -15.82
N LEU A 147 -4.76 4.83 -14.64
CA LEU A 147 -5.38 5.77 -13.71
C LEU A 147 -4.32 6.72 -13.13
N ASN A 148 -3.16 6.16 -12.78
CA ASN A 148 -2.05 6.93 -12.26
C ASN A 148 -1.53 7.96 -13.26
N THR A 149 -1.44 7.61 -14.54
CA THR A 149 -1.05 8.55 -15.60
C THR A 149 -2.13 9.56 -15.92
N ALA A 150 -3.41 9.25 -15.66
CA ALA A 150 -4.55 10.15 -15.84
C ALA A 150 -4.83 11.05 -14.62
N GLY A 151 -3.87 11.19 -13.70
CA GLY A 151 -3.95 12.16 -12.59
C GLY A 151 -4.53 11.62 -11.30
N ILE A 152 -4.71 10.30 -11.16
CA ILE A 152 -4.97 9.69 -9.85
C ILE A 152 -3.63 9.48 -9.15
N PRO A 153 -3.32 10.22 -8.06
CA PRO A 153 -1.99 10.20 -7.48
C PRO A 153 -1.63 8.82 -6.93
N ARG A 154 -0.61 8.18 -7.53
CA ARG A 154 -0.05 6.90 -7.07
C ARG A 154 0.53 6.95 -5.65
N PHE A 155 0.91 8.14 -5.22
CA PHE A 155 1.61 8.39 -3.96
C PHE A 155 0.65 8.76 -2.82
N ASP A 156 -0.64 8.94 -3.12
CA ASP A 156 -1.67 9.10 -2.10
C ASP A 156 -1.81 7.85 -1.23
N VAL A 157 -2.23 8.03 0.02
CA VAL A 157 -2.13 7.06 1.12
C VAL A 157 -2.67 5.69 0.72
N PHE A 158 -3.87 5.65 0.15
CA PHE A 158 -4.53 4.39 -0.20
C PHE A 158 -3.88 3.69 -1.39
N ASN A 159 -3.48 4.45 -2.42
CA ASN A 159 -2.88 3.91 -3.64
C ASN A 159 -1.45 3.40 -3.39
N PHE A 160 -0.69 4.12 -2.57
CA PHE A 160 0.67 3.74 -2.19
C PHE A 160 0.70 2.38 -1.47
N ASP A 161 -0.32 2.09 -0.66
CA ASP A 161 -0.35 0.91 0.21
C ASP A 161 -0.69 -0.40 -0.51
N VAL A 162 -1.30 -0.32 -1.69
CA VAL A 162 -1.77 -1.49 -2.45
C VAL A 162 -0.89 -1.85 -3.63
N GLY A 163 -0.04 -0.91 -4.08
CA GLY A 163 0.90 -1.09 -5.18
C GLY A 163 2.35 -1.22 -4.73
N GLY A 164 3.20 -1.66 -5.65
CA GLY A 164 4.65 -1.71 -5.51
C GLY A 164 5.13 -2.81 -4.58
N LEU A 165 6.17 -2.46 -3.81
CA LEU A 165 6.86 -3.36 -2.89
C LEU A 165 6.31 -3.26 -1.46
N ALA A 166 5.70 -2.14 -1.09
CA ALA A 166 5.13 -1.89 0.22
C ALA A 166 4.18 -3.01 0.71
N PRO A 167 3.18 -3.48 -0.07
CA PRO A 167 2.31 -4.59 0.34
C PRO A 167 3.06 -5.91 0.58
N VAL A 168 4.25 -6.10 -0.01
CA VAL A 168 5.13 -7.24 0.27
C VAL A 168 5.70 -7.14 1.69
N GLY A 169 6.14 -5.97 2.10
CA GLY A 169 6.53 -5.73 3.50
C GLY A 169 5.38 -6.00 4.45
N TYR A 170 4.19 -5.47 4.15
CA TYR A 170 3.01 -5.59 5.02
C TYR A 170 2.56 -7.05 5.18
N THR A 171 2.50 -7.81 4.09
CA THR A 171 2.14 -9.25 4.13
C THR A 171 3.13 -10.06 4.97
N LEU A 172 4.44 -9.86 4.77
CA LEU A 172 5.48 -10.57 5.51
C LEU A 172 5.45 -10.23 7.00
N PHE A 173 5.25 -8.94 7.32
CA PHE A 173 5.09 -8.49 8.69
C PHE A 173 3.83 -9.07 9.35
N ALA A 174 2.68 -9.06 8.65
CA ALA A 174 1.44 -9.65 9.15
C ALA A 174 1.57 -11.17 9.36
N LEU A 175 2.26 -11.88 8.46
CA LEU A 175 2.56 -13.30 8.60
C LEU A 175 3.42 -13.54 9.85
N ALA A 176 4.49 -12.76 10.04
CA ALA A 176 5.39 -12.88 11.18
C ALA A 176 4.68 -12.58 12.51
N LEU A 177 3.83 -11.55 12.56
CA LEU A 177 2.96 -11.25 13.70
C LEU A 177 2.04 -12.43 14.02
N GLY A 178 1.37 -12.98 13.02
CA GLY A 178 0.54 -14.17 13.17
C GLY A 178 1.30 -15.33 13.77
N ILE A 179 2.50 -15.63 13.25
CA ILE A 179 3.36 -16.72 13.76
C ILE A 179 3.73 -16.48 15.23
N VAL A 180 4.15 -15.26 15.58
CA VAL A 180 4.48 -14.89 16.97
C VAL A 180 3.25 -15.02 17.86
N GLY A 181 2.12 -14.46 17.45
CA GLY A 181 0.85 -14.57 18.16
C GLY A 181 0.46 -16.03 18.40
N GLY A 182 0.56 -16.88 17.39
CA GLY A 182 0.26 -18.30 17.52
C GLY A 182 1.26 -19.08 18.37
N SER A 183 2.48 -18.56 18.57
CA SER A 183 3.48 -19.14 19.48
C SER A 183 3.27 -18.70 20.95
N LEU A 184 2.67 -17.53 21.16
CA LEU A 184 2.37 -16.98 22.49
C LEU A 184 1.03 -17.49 23.01
N TRP A 185 0.00 -17.44 22.16
CA TRP A 185 -1.34 -17.91 22.47
C TRP A 185 -1.56 -19.31 21.89
N ARG A 186 -1.86 -20.28 22.75
CA ARG A 186 -2.18 -21.66 22.35
C ARG A 186 -3.53 -21.81 21.65
N LYS A 187 -4.27 -20.72 21.44
CA LYS A 187 -5.57 -20.68 20.78
C LYS A 187 -5.48 -19.77 19.56
N VAL A 188 -6.07 -20.20 18.45
CA VAL A 188 -6.00 -19.48 17.17
C VAL A 188 -6.71 -18.11 17.24
N LEU A 189 -7.92 -18.05 17.81
CA LEU A 189 -8.74 -16.83 17.80
C LEU A 189 -8.08 -15.64 18.54
N PRO A 190 -7.59 -15.80 19.79
CA PRO A 190 -6.87 -14.72 20.47
C PRO A 190 -5.59 -14.29 19.74
N ALA A 191 -4.87 -15.24 19.13
CA ALA A 191 -3.68 -14.94 18.34
C ALA A 191 -4.01 -14.06 17.11
N MET A 192 -5.10 -14.38 16.40
CA MET A 192 -5.56 -13.59 15.25
C MET A 192 -5.95 -12.17 15.67
N ALA A 193 -6.74 -12.04 16.74
CA ALA A 193 -7.20 -10.74 17.23
C ALA A 193 -6.04 -9.84 17.69
N ALA A 194 -5.10 -10.39 18.47
CA ALA A 194 -3.93 -9.63 18.91
C ALA A 194 -3.03 -9.21 17.74
N SER A 195 -2.80 -10.11 16.77
CA SER A 195 -2.00 -9.81 15.58
C SER A 195 -2.63 -8.69 14.74
N LEU A 196 -3.96 -8.69 14.62
CA LEU A 196 -4.72 -7.64 13.92
C LEU A 196 -4.52 -6.27 14.57
N VAL A 197 -4.70 -6.18 15.88
CA VAL A 197 -4.55 -4.91 16.63
C VAL A 197 -3.14 -4.36 16.50
N VAL A 198 -2.13 -5.21 16.68
CA VAL A 198 -0.73 -4.80 16.55
C VAL A 198 -0.41 -4.39 15.11
N PHE A 199 -0.91 -5.13 14.11
CA PHE A 199 -0.71 -4.78 12.71
C PHE A 199 -1.27 -3.40 12.39
N ILE A 200 -2.54 -3.15 12.73
CA ILE A 200 -3.19 -1.84 12.49
C ILE A 200 -2.44 -0.74 13.23
N GLY A 201 -2.08 -0.94 14.50
CA GLY A 201 -1.35 0.06 15.28
C GLY A 201 0.00 0.44 14.68
N VAL A 202 0.77 -0.55 14.22
CA VAL A 202 2.06 -0.29 13.54
C VAL A 202 1.86 0.37 12.19
N ARG A 203 0.85 -0.04 11.40
CA ARG A 203 0.50 0.59 10.12
C ARG A 203 0.19 2.07 10.30
N VAL A 204 -0.74 2.39 11.22
CA VAL A 204 -1.10 3.77 11.55
C VAL A 204 0.13 4.55 12.02
N ALA A 205 0.96 3.97 12.89
CA ALA A 205 2.14 4.65 13.39
C ALA A 205 3.16 4.97 12.28
N VAL A 206 3.43 4.03 11.37
CA VAL A 206 4.34 4.25 10.26
C VAL A 206 3.77 5.25 9.27
N THR A 207 2.52 5.09 8.86
CA THR A 207 1.88 5.97 7.86
C THR A 207 1.72 7.40 8.39
N ALA A 208 1.32 7.59 9.64
CA ALA A 208 1.07 8.92 10.21
C ALA A 208 2.33 9.62 10.70
N PHE A 209 3.29 8.89 11.29
CA PHE A 209 4.45 9.51 11.95
C PHE A 209 5.77 9.27 11.22
N ALA A 210 6.00 8.11 10.61
CA ALA A 210 7.28 7.82 9.98
C ALA A 210 7.33 8.29 8.52
N ARG A 211 6.29 7.99 7.73
CA ARG A 211 6.25 8.24 6.28
C ARG A 211 6.46 9.71 5.91
N PRO A 212 5.82 10.70 6.58
CA PRO A 212 6.06 12.11 6.24
C PRO A 212 7.51 12.54 6.39
N HIS A 213 8.28 11.84 7.23
CA HIS A 213 9.66 12.17 7.61
C HIS A 213 10.73 11.32 6.89
N PHE A 214 10.37 10.49 5.90
CA PHE A 214 11.37 9.72 5.13
C PHE A 214 12.30 10.61 4.30
N ALA A 215 11.82 11.77 3.87
CA ALA A 215 12.60 12.80 3.19
C ALA A 215 12.03 14.18 3.51
N ALA A 216 12.87 15.22 3.45
CA ALA A 216 12.40 16.60 3.63
C ALA A 216 11.40 16.97 2.50
N PRO A 217 10.19 17.46 2.83
CA PRO A 217 9.22 17.88 1.82
C PRO A 217 9.74 19.08 1.01
N VAL A 218 9.23 19.23 -0.21
CA VAL A 218 9.47 20.40 -1.04
C VAL A 218 8.34 21.39 -0.78
N GLU A 219 8.71 22.67 -0.69
CA GLU A 219 7.76 23.77 -0.48
C GLU A 219 7.70 24.61 -1.76
N ARG A 220 6.48 24.93 -2.19
CA ARG A 220 6.23 25.78 -3.36
C ARG A 220 5.18 26.81 -3.01
N GLY A 221 5.51 28.08 -3.24
CA GLY A 221 4.57 29.19 -3.18
C GLY A 221 4.16 29.62 -4.58
N THR A 222 2.86 29.58 -4.89
CA THR A 222 2.31 30.18 -6.12
C THR A 222 1.41 31.35 -5.76
N SER A 223 1.42 32.42 -6.58
CA SER A 223 0.53 33.56 -6.33
C SER A 223 -0.93 33.16 -6.57
N VAL A 224 -1.82 33.58 -5.68
CA VAL A 224 -3.28 33.39 -5.83
C VAL A 224 -3.83 34.13 -7.05
N GLU A 225 -3.10 35.13 -7.55
CA GLU A 225 -3.44 35.90 -8.76
C GLU A 225 -3.20 35.11 -10.06
N VAL A 226 -2.48 33.99 -9.99
CA VAL A 226 -2.26 33.09 -11.12
C VAL A 226 -3.25 31.92 -11.01
N LEU A 227 -3.74 31.43 -12.15
CA LEU A 227 -4.54 30.19 -12.27
C LEU A 227 -3.71 28.93 -12.01
N ASP A 228 -2.94 28.92 -10.92
CA ASP A 228 -2.08 27.82 -10.50
C ASP A 228 -2.17 27.65 -8.97
N THR A 229 -2.82 26.58 -8.54
CA THR A 229 -2.95 26.22 -7.12
C THR A 229 -1.66 25.63 -6.53
N GLY A 230 -0.60 25.49 -7.32
CA GLY A 230 0.67 24.88 -6.93
C GLY A 230 0.63 23.35 -6.87
N VAL A 231 -0.50 22.74 -7.26
CA VAL A 231 -0.69 21.29 -7.30
C VAL A 231 -0.95 20.87 -8.73
N ASP A 232 -0.05 20.06 -9.26
CA ASP A 232 -0.25 19.34 -10.51
C ASP A 232 -0.66 17.89 -10.21
N PRO A 233 -1.93 17.49 -10.44
CA PRO A 233 -2.37 16.12 -10.24
C PRO A 233 -1.62 15.09 -11.10
N LEU A 234 -1.05 15.52 -12.23
CA LEU A 234 -0.34 14.66 -13.17
C LEU A 234 1.14 14.47 -12.80
N ALA A 235 1.71 15.36 -11.99
CA ALA A 235 3.05 15.20 -11.42
C ALA A 235 3.14 13.98 -10.48
N GLY A 236 1.99 13.48 -9.98
CA GLY A 236 1.93 12.34 -9.07
C GLY A 236 2.50 12.65 -7.69
N ASP A 237 2.50 13.94 -7.33
CA ASP A 237 2.99 14.45 -6.07
C ASP A 237 2.08 14.03 -4.91
N TRP A 238 2.69 13.78 -3.75
CA TRP A 238 1.96 13.59 -2.51
C TRP A 238 1.90 14.91 -1.74
N VAL A 239 0.75 15.57 -1.80
CA VAL A 239 0.48 16.81 -1.05
C VAL A 239 0.29 16.47 0.42
N GLN A 240 1.17 16.99 1.27
CA GLN A 240 1.15 16.80 2.72
C GLN A 240 0.40 17.93 3.45
N GLY A 241 0.52 19.14 2.93
CA GLY A 241 -0.11 20.33 3.49
C GLY A 241 -0.30 21.40 2.43
N MET A 242 -1.34 22.19 2.61
CA MET A 242 -1.70 23.27 1.70
C MET A 242 -2.29 24.40 2.53
N GLU A 243 -1.75 25.60 2.36
CA GLU A 243 -2.11 26.78 3.14
C GLU A 243 -2.21 27.98 2.20
N VAL A 244 -3.07 28.94 2.51
CA VAL A 244 -3.06 30.27 1.87
C VAL A 244 -2.46 31.24 2.86
N ARG A 245 -1.37 31.92 2.45
CA ARG A 245 -0.70 32.92 3.28
C ARG A 245 -0.79 34.29 2.63
N ALA A 246 -1.00 35.32 3.42
CA ALA A 246 -0.97 36.70 2.93
C ALA A 246 0.47 37.12 2.55
N ALA A 247 0.61 38.27 1.89
CA ALA A 247 1.91 38.82 1.50
C ALA A 247 2.87 39.06 2.69
N ASP A 248 2.33 39.27 3.90
CA ASP A 248 3.09 39.43 5.14
C ASP A 248 3.47 38.08 5.80
N GLY A 249 3.06 36.96 5.20
CA GLY A 249 3.29 35.61 5.70
C GLY A 249 2.27 35.09 6.71
N SER A 250 1.25 35.89 7.07
CA SER A 250 0.18 35.44 7.97
C SER A 250 -0.71 34.37 7.31
N LEU A 251 -1.14 33.39 8.10
CA LEU A 251 -2.03 32.33 7.62
C LEU A 251 -3.44 32.90 7.42
N LEU A 252 -3.94 32.85 6.18
CA LEU A 252 -5.30 33.23 5.83
C LEU A 252 -6.25 32.03 5.86
N MET A 253 -5.81 30.90 5.29
CA MET A 253 -6.59 29.67 5.23
C MET A 253 -5.67 28.46 5.45
N ASP A 254 -6.15 27.52 6.25
CA ASP A 254 -5.50 26.23 6.49
C ASP A 254 -6.18 25.13 5.66
N HIS A 255 -5.41 24.15 5.21
CA HIS A 255 -5.85 23.04 4.37
C HIS A 255 -6.65 23.45 3.13
N ALA A 256 -6.31 24.58 2.52
CA ALA A 256 -7.02 25.14 1.38
C ALA A 256 -6.07 25.79 0.37
N SER A 257 -6.46 25.78 -0.90
CA SER A 257 -5.94 26.67 -1.93
C SER A 257 -7.05 27.54 -2.50
N THR A 258 -6.67 28.68 -3.04
CA THR A 258 -7.61 29.59 -3.67
C THR A 258 -6.98 30.26 -4.88
N VAL A 259 -7.82 30.71 -5.80
CA VAL A 259 -7.41 31.42 -7.01
C VAL A 259 -8.32 32.62 -7.16
N CYS A 260 -7.75 33.79 -7.43
CA CYS A 260 -8.54 34.96 -7.73
C CYS A 260 -9.22 34.83 -9.10
N ASN A 261 -10.43 35.38 -9.21
CA ASN A 261 -11.18 35.34 -10.46
C ASN A 261 -10.40 36.08 -11.56
N PRO A 262 -10.04 35.41 -12.67
CA PRO A 262 -9.33 36.04 -13.78
C PRO A 262 -10.17 37.19 -14.36
N GLY A 263 -9.67 38.42 -14.25
CA GLY A 263 -10.37 39.62 -14.75
C GLY A 263 -11.17 40.39 -13.70
N ALA A 264 -11.08 40.03 -12.41
CA ALA A 264 -11.41 40.97 -11.34
C ALA A 264 -10.31 42.04 -11.22
N ASP A 265 -10.70 43.31 -11.11
CA ASP A 265 -9.75 44.44 -11.00
C ASP A 265 -8.96 44.44 -9.66
N ASP A 266 -9.42 43.67 -8.67
CA ASP A 266 -8.79 43.56 -7.35
C ASP A 266 -9.07 42.18 -6.72
N CYS A 267 -8.03 41.55 -6.17
CA CYS A 267 -8.11 40.34 -5.33
C CYS A 267 -8.58 40.65 -3.89
N GLY A 268 -8.79 41.93 -3.56
CA GLY A 268 -9.25 42.39 -2.25
C GLY A 268 -8.26 42.06 -1.14
N SER A 269 -8.70 41.38 -0.08
CA SER A 269 -7.82 40.96 1.02
C SER A 269 -6.80 39.87 0.64
N MET A 270 -6.92 39.29 -0.56
CA MET A 270 -6.03 38.24 -1.07
C MET A 270 -4.94 38.78 -2.00
N THR A 271 -4.88 40.10 -2.22
CA THR A 271 -3.86 40.72 -3.09
C THR A 271 -2.47 40.44 -2.54
N GLY A 272 -1.60 39.85 -3.37
CA GLY A 272 -0.29 39.35 -2.96
C GLY A 272 -0.28 38.10 -2.06
N ALA A 273 -1.42 37.44 -1.86
CA ALA A 273 -1.48 36.15 -1.17
C ALA A 273 -0.87 35.04 -2.02
N VAL A 274 -0.32 34.03 -1.35
CA VAL A 274 0.32 32.87 -1.97
C VAL A 274 -0.30 31.57 -1.48
N ASN A 275 -0.56 30.65 -2.40
CA ASN A 275 -0.82 29.25 -2.10
C ASN A 275 0.52 28.59 -1.75
N TRP A 276 0.67 28.20 -0.49
CA TRP A 276 1.83 27.47 0.00
C TRP A 276 1.53 25.98 0.04
N VAL A 277 2.26 25.20 -0.75
CA VAL A 277 2.08 23.75 -0.85
C VAL A 277 3.32 23.04 -0.36
N MET A 278 3.13 22.13 0.59
CA MET A 278 4.13 21.17 1.05
C MET A 278 3.84 19.82 0.43
N TYR A 279 4.76 19.31 -0.38
CA TYR A 279 4.55 18.04 -1.08
C TYR A 279 5.82 17.20 -1.18
N GLN A 280 5.63 15.91 -1.43
CA GLN A 280 6.70 15.00 -1.82
C GLN A 280 6.63 14.77 -3.34
N PRO A 281 7.70 15.11 -4.08
CA PRO A 281 7.78 14.86 -5.51
C PRO A 281 7.48 13.41 -5.89
N GLY A 282 6.71 13.22 -6.97
CA GLY A 282 6.29 11.90 -7.44
C GLY A 282 7.44 10.95 -7.81
N ASP A 283 8.61 11.46 -8.20
CA ASP A 283 9.83 10.69 -8.49
C ASP A 283 10.36 9.91 -7.28
N ARG A 284 10.11 10.41 -6.06
CA ARG A 284 10.49 9.77 -4.79
C ARG A 284 9.67 8.52 -4.45
N TYR A 285 8.64 8.20 -5.22
CA TYR A 285 7.75 7.07 -4.97
C TYR A 285 8.49 5.76 -4.66
N TRP A 286 9.45 5.37 -5.51
CA TRP A 286 10.18 4.11 -5.32
C TRP A 286 11.11 4.12 -4.09
N MET A 287 11.68 5.28 -3.76
CA MET A 287 12.47 5.44 -2.54
C MET A 287 11.60 5.20 -1.31
N PHE A 288 10.41 5.80 -1.25
CA PHE A 288 9.48 5.62 -0.14
C PHE A 288 8.97 4.18 -0.05
N GLN A 289 8.64 3.57 -1.20
CA GLN A 289 8.27 2.15 -1.29
C GLN A 289 9.36 1.24 -0.70
N LEU A 290 10.63 1.48 -1.04
CA LEU A 290 11.76 0.70 -0.54
C LEU A 290 12.01 0.91 0.96
N ILE A 291 11.97 2.15 1.44
CA ILE A 291 12.15 2.47 2.87
C ILE A 291 11.05 1.78 3.69
N GLU A 292 9.79 1.96 3.29
CA GLU A 292 8.67 1.39 4.04
C GLU A 292 8.70 -0.14 4.00
N THR A 293 8.95 -0.74 2.83
CA THR A 293 9.15 -2.20 2.71
C THR A 293 10.29 -2.68 3.61
N GLY A 294 11.41 -1.96 3.63
CA GLY A 294 12.57 -2.28 4.46
C GLY A 294 12.25 -2.31 5.95
N ILE A 295 11.48 -1.32 6.43
CA ILE A 295 11.00 -1.26 7.82
C ILE A 295 10.19 -2.52 8.17
N TYR A 296 9.19 -2.85 7.35
CA TYR A 296 8.32 -4.00 7.63
C TYR A 296 9.04 -5.34 7.49
N VAL A 297 9.95 -5.49 6.53
CA VAL A 297 10.79 -6.69 6.38
C VAL A 297 11.73 -6.84 7.58
N ALA A 298 12.35 -5.75 8.06
CA ALA A 298 13.18 -5.78 9.25
C ALA A 298 12.37 -6.19 10.50
N LEU A 299 11.19 -5.60 10.70
CA LEU A 299 10.27 -5.98 11.78
C LEU A 299 9.85 -7.45 11.68
N ALA A 300 9.52 -7.92 10.47
CA ALA A 300 9.20 -9.33 10.22
C ALA A 300 10.38 -10.24 10.58
N GLY A 301 11.61 -9.86 10.21
CA GLY A 301 12.82 -10.60 10.56
C GLY A 301 13.04 -10.74 12.07
N VAL A 302 12.86 -9.65 12.82
CA VAL A 302 12.94 -9.65 14.30
C VAL A 302 11.87 -10.55 14.91
N LEU A 303 10.62 -10.47 14.42
CA LEU A 303 9.51 -11.30 14.90
C LEU A 303 9.74 -12.79 14.58
N LEU A 304 10.20 -13.13 13.38
CA LEU A 304 10.51 -14.51 13.00
C LEU A 304 11.66 -15.08 13.83
N TRP A 305 12.70 -14.28 14.11
CA TRP A 305 13.78 -14.66 15.01
C TRP A 305 13.26 -14.93 16.43
N PHE A 306 12.37 -14.09 16.94
CA PHE A 306 11.73 -14.28 18.24
C PHE A 306 10.89 -15.57 18.27
N ALA A 307 10.03 -15.77 17.26
CA ALA A 307 9.23 -16.98 17.13
C ALA A 307 10.09 -18.25 17.08
N PHE A 308 11.20 -18.20 16.34
CA PHE A 308 12.14 -19.32 16.25
C PHE A 308 12.82 -19.64 17.59
N ARG A 309 13.21 -18.62 18.36
CA ARG A 309 13.70 -18.81 19.73
C ARG A 309 12.62 -19.40 20.63
N ARG A 310 11.38 -18.93 20.51
CA ARG A 310 10.28 -19.42 21.33
C ARG A 310 9.96 -20.88 21.06
N VAL A 311 9.88 -21.28 19.79
CA VAL A 311 9.61 -22.69 19.40
C VAL A 311 10.68 -23.64 19.94
N ARG A 312 11.94 -23.20 20.03
CA ARG A 312 13.00 -24.02 20.65
C ARG A 312 12.74 -24.28 22.13
N GLN A 313 12.14 -23.33 22.83
CA GLN A 313 11.84 -23.40 24.27
C GLN A 313 10.50 -24.08 24.60
N LEU A 314 9.62 -24.32 23.62
CA LEU A 314 8.34 -25.00 23.86
C LEU A 314 8.61 -26.47 24.24
N ALA A 315 8.16 -26.87 25.44
CA ALA A 315 8.30 -28.22 25.98
C ALA A 315 7.39 -29.23 25.28
#